data_AF-A0AAX0PDR7-F1
#
_entry.id   AF-A0AAX0PDR7-F1
#
_cell.length_a   1.000
_cell.length_b   1.000
_cell.length_c   1.000
_cell.angle_alpha   90.00
_cell.angle_beta   90.00
_cell.angle_gamma   90.00
#
_symmetry.space_group_name_H-M   'P 1'
#
loop_
_entity.id
_entity.type
_entity.pdbx_description
1 polymer ?
#
loop_
_entity_poly.entity_id
_entity_poly.type
_entity_poly.pdbx_seq_one_letter_code
_entity_poly.pdbx_strand_id
1 'polypeptide(L)'
;MFNEVHSIHGHTLLLITKPSLQATALLQHLKQSLAITGKLHNIQRSLDDISSGSIILLDMMEADKKLIHYWQDTLSRKNNNIKILLLNTPEDYPYRDIENWPHINGVFYAMEDQERVVNGLQGVLRGECYFTQKLASYLITHSGNYRYNSTESGDAANLLI
;
A
#
# COMPACT_ATOMS: atom_id res chain seq x y z
N MET A 1 -4.34 26.80 18.76
CA MET A 1 -3.30 25.74 18.90
C MET A 1 -4.04 24.42 18.84
N PHE A 2 -3.93 23.55 17.84
CA PHE A 2 -3.19 23.49 16.59
C PHE A 2 -4.16 22.84 15.58
N ASN A 3 -4.49 23.52 14.48
CA ASN A 3 -5.02 22.82 13.32
C ASN A 3 -3.79 22.37 12.53
N GLU A 4 -3.33 21.15 12.78
CA GLU A 4 -2.47 20.46 11.83
C GLU A 4 -3.33 20.18 10.60
N VAL A 5 -3.27 21.12 9.65
CA VAL A 5 -3.56 20.84 8.26
C VAL A 5 -2.53 19.79 7.86
N HIS A 6 -2.90 18.51 7.92
CA HIS A 6 -2.10 17.42 7.39
C HIS A 6 -1.79 17.77 5.94
N SER A 7 -0.58 18.25 5.73
CA SER A 7 -0.17 18.79 4.47
C SER A 7 -0.11 17.62 3.49
N ILE A 8 -1.02 17.63 2.52
CA ILE A 8 -1.00 16.79 1.31
C ILE A 8 0.33 16.90 0.52
N HIS A 9 1.26 17.77 0.96
CA HIS A 9 2.53 18.09 0.32
C HIS A 9 3.70 17.12 0.62
N GLY A 10 3.46 15.95 1.22
CA GLY A 10 4.53 14.99 1.56
C GLY A 10 4.49 13.63 0.83
N HIS A 11 3.34 13.20 0.32
CA HIS A 11 3.19 11.85 -0.21
C HIS A 11 3.61 11.75 -1.68
N THR A 12 4.48 10.79 -1.99
CA THR A 12 4.83 10.41 -3.37
C THR A 12 4.39 8.97 -3.61
N LEU A 13 3.86 8.71 -4.80
CA LEU A 13 3.53 7.36 -5.24
C LEU A 13 4.76 6.69 -5.85
N LEU A 14 5.05 5.45 -5.46
CA LEU A 14 6.06 4.61 -6.08
C LEU A 14 5.39 3.35 -6.61
N LEU A 15 5.27 3.24 -7.94
CA LEU A 15 4.74 2.05 -8.59
C LEU A 15 5.90 1.10 -8.93
N ILE A 16 5.98 -0.03 -8.24
CA ILE A 16 6.97 -1.08 -8.44
C ILE A 16 6.33 -2.19 -9.29
N THR A 17 6.70 -2.26 -10.56
CA THR A 17 6.16 -3.21 -11.53
C THR A 17 7.16 -3.42 -12.67
N LYS A 18 6.83 -4.27 -13.65
CA LYS A 18 7.56 -4.35 -14.91
C LYS A 18 7.28 -3.09 -15.75
N PRO A 19 8.31 -2.32 -16.16
CA PRO A 19 8.11 -1.12 -16.97
C PRO A 19 7.40 -1.43 -18.27
N SER A 20 6.30 -0.74 -18.53
CA SER A 20 5.46 -0.90 -19.71
C SER A 20 4.67 0.37 -20.00
N LEU A 21 4.06 0.45 -21.18
CA LEU A 21 3.17 1.56 -21.53
C LEU A 21 1.95 1.59 -20.59
N GLN A 22 1.40 0.42 -20.28
CA GLN A 22 0.27 0.24 -19.38
C GLN A 22 0.60 0.73 -17.97
N ALA A 23 1.76 0.35 -17.43
CA ALA A 23 2.21 0.80 -16.12
C ALA A 23 2.44 2.32 -16.09
N THR A 24 2.98 2.90 -17.18
CA THR A 24 3.18 4.35 -17.29
C THR A 24 1.84 5.09 -17.34
N ALA A 25 0.88 4.59 -18.12
CA ALA A 25 -0.46 5.16 -18.22
C ALA A 25 -1.21 5.09 -16.88
N LEU A 26 -1.14 3.95 -16.19
CA LEU A 26 -1.69 3.78 -14.85
C LEU A 26 -1.09 4.80 -13.88
N LEU A 27 0.24 4.90 -13.82
CA LEU A 27 0.91 5.86 -12.94
C LEU A 27 0.51 7.31 -13.26
N GLN A 28 0.42 7.67 -14.54
CA GLN A 28 -0.02 9.01 -14.95
C GLN A 28 -1.45 9.30 -14.51
N HIS A 29 -2.36 8.34 -14.70
CA HIS A 29 -3.73 8.47 -14.25
C HIS A 29 -3.80 8.63 -12.72
N LEU A 30 -3.13 7.78 -11.94
CA LEU A 30 -3.12 7.87 -10.48
C LEU A 30 -2.57 9.21 -10.00
N LYS A 31 -1.49 9.72 -10.61
CA LYS A 31 -0.95 11.05 -10.27
C LYS A 31 -1.96 12.17 -10.51
N GLN A 32 -2.69 12.12 -11.62
CA GLN A 32 -3.71 13.11 -11.97
C GLN A 32 -4.91 13.02 -11.01
N SER A 33 -5.45 11.83 -10.81
CA SER A 33 -6.64 11.59 -9.98
C SER A 33 -6.41 11.88 -8.48
N LEU A 34 -5.18 11.69 -8.01
CA LEU A 34 -4.80 11.88 -6.60
C LEU A 34 -4.11 13.23 -6.35
N ALA A 35 -3.77 13.98 -7.40
CA ALA A 35 -2.99 15.22 -7.34
C ALA A 35 -1.65 15.09 -6.59
N ILE A 36 -0.96 13.95 -6.75
CA ILE A 36 0.36 13.67 -6.13
C ILE A 36 1.44 13.43 -7.19
N THR A 37 2.69 13.53 -6.75
CA THR A 37 3.83 13.10 -7.57
C THR A 37 3.98 11.58 -7.52
N GLY A 38 4.69 11.02 -8.50
CA GLY A 38 4.98 9.60 -8.47
C GLY A 38 6.02 9.15 -9.48
N LYS A 39 6.63 8.00 -9.20
CA LYS A 39 7.70 7.38 -9.97
C LYS A 39 7.36 5.93 -10.27
N LEU A 40 7.79 5.47 -11.44
CA LEU A 40 7.76 4.07 -11.83
C LEU A 40 9.12 3.47 -11.52
N HIS A 41 9.15 2.32 -10.86
CA HIS A 41 10.36 1.57 -10.57
C HIS A 41 10.24 0.15 -11.14
N ASN A 42 11.32 -0.32 -11.76
CA ASN A 42 11.37 -1.67 -12.30
C ASN A 42 11.49 -2.67 -11.14
N ILE A 43 10.53 -3.58 -11.01
CA ILE A 43 10.48 -4.60 -9.96
C ILE A 43 11.73 -5.48 -9.89
N GLN A 44 12.47 -5.63 -11.00
CA GLN A 44 13.70 -6.43 -11.07
C GLN A 44 14.95 -5.66 -10.64
N ARG A 45 14.87 -4.33 -10.43
CA ARG A 45 16.02 -3.51 -10.07
C ARG A 45 16.00 -3.20 -8.57
N SER A 46 17.20 -3.13 -8.00
CA SER A 46 17.36 -2.69 -6.61
C SER A 46 16.88 -1.27 -6.41
N LEU A 47 16.47 -0.97 -5.19
CA LEU A 47 15.97 0.34 -4.78
C LEU A 47 16.71 0.80 -3.54
N ASP A 48 17.54 1.83 -3.73
CA ASP A 48 18.42 2.32 -2.67
C ASP A 48 17.72 3.37 -1.81
N ASP A 49 17.02 4.33 -2.43
CA ASP A 49 16.36 5.43 -1.72
C ASP A 49 14.84 5.45 -1.91
N ILE A 50 14.13 5.62 -0.79
CA ILE A 50 12.68 5.83 -0.74
C ILE A 50 12.41 7.09 0.07
N SER A 51 11.71 8.04 -0.55
CA SER A 51 11.29 9.27 0.13
C SER A 51 10.40 8.95 1.33
N SER A 52 10.53 9.73 2.41
CA SER A 52 9.64 9.58 3.56
C SER A 52 8.19 9.84 3.21
N GLY A 53 7.28 9.06 3.81
CA GLY A 53 5.85 9.13 3.50
C GLY A 53 5.47 8.56 2.13
N SER A 54 6.35 7.80 1.47
CA SER A 54 6.02 7.18 0.18
C SER A 54 4.89 6.16 0.31
N ILE A 55 3.97 6.20 -0.66
CA ILE A 55 2.98 5.16 -0.88
C ILE A 55 3.53 4.25 -1.96
N ILE A 56 3.74 2.98 -1.61
CA ILE A 56 4.34 1.97 -2.49
C ILE A 56 3.22 1.08 -3.01
N LEU A 57 3.04 1.05 -4.32
CA LEU A 57 2.20 0.07 -5.02
C LEU A 57 3.11 -1.00 -5.60
N LEU A 58 2.99 -2.24 -5.11
CA LEU A 58 3.78 -3.37 -5.60
C LEU A 58 2.91 -4.34 -6.39
N ASP A 59 3.26 -4.55 -7.65
CA ASP A 59 2.51 -5.39 -8.57
C ASP A 59 2.80 -6.87 -8.34
N MET A 60 1.83 -7.58 -7.75
CA MET A 60 1.96 -8.98 -7.35
C MET A 60 1.95 -9.94 -8.55
N MET A 61 1.41 -9.54 -9.70
CA MET A 61 1.42 -10.37 -10.92
C MET A 61 2.82 -10.44 -11.55
N GLU A 62 3.66 -9.45 -11.30
CA GLU A 62 5.04 -9.40 -11.81
C GLU A 62 6.06 -9.94 -10.78
N ALA A 63 5.60 -10.25 -9.56
CA ALA A 63 6.45 -10.68 -8.44
C ALA A 63 6.44 -12.20 -8.27
N ASP A 64 7.55 -12.86 -8.60
CA ASP A 64 7.75 -14.25 -8.21
C ASP A 64 8.13 -14.37 -6.71
N LYS A 65 8.22 -15.60 -6.19
CA LYS A 65 8.56 -15.85 -4.79
C LYS A 65 9.90 -15.22 -4.37
N LYS A 66 10.90 -15.17 -5.27
CA LYS A 66 12.22 -14.58 -4.96
C LYS A 66 12.10 -13.06 -4.85
N LEU A 67 11.37 -12.43 -5.77
CA LEU A 67 11.12 -11.00 -5.76
C LEU A 67 10.27 -10.58 -4.55
N ILE A 68 9.26 -11.36 -4.19
CA ILE A 68 8.45 -11.10 -2.98
C ILE A 68 9.36 -11.06 -1.74
N HIS A 69 10.19 -12.08 -1.53
CA HIS A 69 11.11 -12.09 -0.39
C HIS A 69 12.11 -10.93 -0.43
N TYR A 70 12.68 -10.63 -1.61
CA TYR A 70 13.59 -9.51 -1.79
C TYR A 70 12.94 -8.17 -1.41
N TRP A 71 11.72 -7.92 -1.86
CA TRP A 71 11.00 -6.68 -1.60
C TRP A 71 10.52 -6.57 -0.15
N GLN A 72 10.02 -7.64 0.46
CA GLN A 72 9.71 -7.67 1.89
C GLN A 72 10.94 -7.32 2.75
N ASP A 73 12.08 -7.92 2.44
CA ASP A 73 13.34 -7.67 3.14
C ASP A 73 13.87 -6.24 2.90
N THR A 74 13.80 -5.75 1.65
CA THR A 74 14.24 -4.39 1.30
C THR A 74 13.38 -3.32 1.95
N LEU A 75 12.06 -3.51 1.97
CA LEU A 75 11.12 -2.53 2.49
C LEU A 75 10.99 -2.56 4.02
N SER A 76 11.21 -3.72 4.67
CA SER A 76 11.20 -3.82 6.13
C SER A 76 12.33 -3.03 6.79
N ARG A 77 13.43 -2.82 6.07
CA ARG A 77 14.57 -2.00 6.51
C ARG A 77 14.31 -0.48 6.41
N LYS A 78 13.18 -0.04 5.87
CA LYS A 78 12.89 1.38 5.64
C LYS A 78 12.00 1.92 6.75
N ASN A 79 12.54 2.79 7.60
CA ASN A 79 11.82 3.40 8.73
C ASN A 79 11.13 4.74 8.39
N ASN A 80 10.93 5.03 7.10
CA ASN A 80 10.57 6.37 6.64
C ASN A 80 9.04 6.62 6.58
N ASN A 81 8.26 5.97 7.46
CA ASN A 81 6.79 6.04 7.45
C ASN A 81 6.19 5.72 6.07
N ILE A 82 6.67 4.63 5.46
CA ILE A 82 6.16 4.16 4.16
C ILE A 82 4.85 3.40 4.37
N LYS A 83 3.99 3.43 3.35
CA LYS A 83 2.75 2.63 3.31
C LYS A 83 2.82 1.70 2.11
N ILE A 84 2.60 0.40 2.33
CA ILE A 84 2.70 -0.61 1.26
C ILE A 84 1.30 -1.08 0.88
N LEU A 85 1.04 -1.09 -0.43
CA LEU A 85 -0.17 -1.62 -1.01
C LEU A 85 0.19 -2.64 -2.08
N LEU A 86 -0.46 -3.80 -2.02
CA LEU A 86 -0.30 -4.84 -3.03
C LEU A 86 -1.29 -4.59 -4.16
N LEU A 87 -0.81 -4.56 -5.39
CA LEU A 87 -1.59 -4.35 -6.61
C LEU A 87 -1.71 -5.67 -7.38
N ASN A 88 -2.82 -5.88 -8.06
CA ASN A 88 -3.09 -7.08 -8.86
C ASN A 88 -2.93 -8.37 -8.05
N THR A 89 -3.33 -8.36 -6.78
CA THR A 89 -3.17 -9.52 -5.90
C THR A 89 -4.13 -10.64 -6.35
N PRO A 90 -3.67 -11.90 -6.49
CA PRO A 90 -4.56 -13.04 -6.74
C PRO A 90 -5.58 -13.20 -5.60
N GLU A 91 -6.82 -13.56 -5.92
CA GLU A 91 -7.89 -13.75 -4.92
C GLU A 91 -7.59 -14.87 -3.91
N ASP A 92 -6.81 -15.87 -4.35
CA ASP A 92 -6.37 -17.01 -3.55
C ASP A 92 -5.03 -16.75 -2.83
N TYR A 93 -4.48 -15.53 -2.91
CA TYR A 93 -3.23 -15.20 -2.22
C TYR A 93 -3.43 -15.27 -0.68
N PRO A 94 -2.66 -16.11 0.04
CA PRO A 94 -2.94 -16.39 1.45
C PRO A 94 -2.80 -15.16 2.35
N TYR A 95 -3.74 -14.98 3.29
CA TYR A 95 -3.68 -13.88 4.26
C TYR A 95 -2.41 -13.88 5.10
N ARG A 96 -1.89 -15.07 5.43
CA ARG A 96 -0.61 -15.22 6.13
C ARG A 96 0.56 -14.63 5.33
N ASP A 97 0.51 -14.72 4.01
CA ASP A 97 1.57 -14.18 3.15
C ASP A 97 1.40 -12.66 2.97
N ILE A 98 0.16 -12.16 2.98
CA ILE A 98 -0.14 -10.71 3.06
C ILE A 98 0.41 -10.11 4.36
N GLU A 99 0.20 -10.78 5.49
CA GLU A 99 0.68 -10.33 6.81
C GLU A 99 2.21 -10.15 6.86
N ASN A 100 2.97 -10.93 6.07
CA ASN A 100 4.43 -10.83 6.01
C ASN A 100 4.93 -9.55 5.35
N TRP A 101 4.06 -8.76 4.71
CA TRP A 101 4.47 -7.48 4.13
C TRP A 101 4.62 -6.41 5.22
N PRO A 102 5.80 -5.79 5.36
CA PRO A 102 6.01 -4.71 6.33
C PRO A 102 5.12 -3.53 5.95
N HIS A 103 4.62 -2.79 6.95
CA HIS A 103 3.79 -1.60 6.71
C HIS A 103 2.67 -1.80 5.68
N ILE A 104 2.10 -3.02 5.61
CA ILE A 104 0.97 -3.30 4.73
C ILE A 104 -0.18 -2.37 5.12
N ASN A 105 -0.75 -1.64 4.17
CA ASN A 105 -1.85 -0.69 4.35
C ASN A 105 -2.98 -0.91 3.36
N GLY A 106 -2.79 -1.77 2.35
CA GLY A 106 -3.89 -2.12 1.46
C GLY A 106 -3.58 -3.26 0.51
N VAL A 107 -4.65 -3.88 0.01
CA VAL A 107 -4.58 -4.95 -0.99
C VAL A 107 -5.63 -4.68 -2.05
N PHE A 108 -5.18 -4.45 -3.27
CA PHE A 108 -6.02 -4.40 -4.46
C PHE A 108 -5.94 -5.74 -5.18
N TYR A 109 -7.09 -6.36 -5.42
CA TYR A 109 -7.16 -7.66 -6.10
C TYR A 109 -7.21 -7.47 -7.62
N ALA A 110 -6.74 -8.46 -8.38
CA ALA A 110 -6.59 -8.37 -9.85
C ALA A 110 -7.88 -8.04 -10.62
N MET A 111 -9.06 -8.27 -10.02
CA MET A 111 -10.36 -7.99 -10.63
C MET A 111 -10.89 -6.58 -10.33
N GLU A 112 -10.20 -5.81 -9.50
CA GLU A 112 -10.64 -4.45 -9.18
C GLU A 112 -10.39 -3.49 -10.34
N ASP A 113 -11.39 -2.65 -10.60
CA ASP A 113 -11.28 -1.59 -11.59
C ASP A 113 -10.40 -0.43 -11.08
N GLN A 114 -10.02 0.43 -12.03
CA GLN A 114 -9.17 1.57 -11.76
C GLN A 114 -9.80 2.60 -10.80
N GLU A 115 -11.14 2.71 -10.78
CA GLU A 115 -11.85 3.66 -9.92
C GLU A 115 -11.75 3.21 -8.45
N ARG A 116 -11.90 1.91 -8.18
CA ARG A 116 -11.65 1.34 -6.85
C ARG A 116 -10.23 1.55 -6.37
N VAL A 117 -9.24 1.37 -7.26
CA VAL A 117 -7.83 1.63 -6.92
C VAL A 117 -7.63 3.09 -6.53
N VAL A 118 -8.19 4.04 -7.28
CA VAL A 118 -8.13 5.48 -6.96
C VAL A 118 -8.80 5.76 -5.62
N ASN A 119 -10.02 5.27 -5.39
CA ASN A 119 -10.77 5.49 -4.15
C ASN A 119 -10.04 4.92 -2.94
N GLY A 120 -9.47 3.72 -3.05
CA GLY A 120 -8.66 3.12 -1.99
C GLY A 120 -7.41 3.92 -1.68
N LEU A 121 -6.69 4.40 -2.70
CA LEU A 121 -5.51 5.25 -2.51
C LEU A 121 -5.87 6.60 -1.89
N GLN A 122 -7.02 7.19 -2.22
CA GLN A 122 -7.52 8.39 -1.55
C GLN A 122 -7.76 8.15 -0.05
N GLY A 123 -8.32 6.99 0.33
CA GLY A 123 -8.44 6.59 1.73
C GLY A 123 -7.09 6.48 2.42
N VAL A 124 -6.13 5.82 1.77
CA VAL A 124 -4.77 5.69 2.31
C VAL A 124 -4.08 7.04 2.51
N LEU A 125 -4.29 8.00 1.60
CA LEU A 125 -3.80 9.37 1.75
C LEU A 125 -4.42 10.08 2.97
N ARG A 126 -5.65 9.75 3.36
CA ARG A 126 -6.30 10.22 4.60
C ARG A 126 -5.89 9.47 5.86
N GLY A 127 -5.09 8.41 5.74
CA GLY A 127 -4.64 7.59 6.87
C GLY A 127 -5.40 6.28 7.06
N GLU A 128 -6.35 5.97 6.19
CA GLU A 128 -7.12 4.72 6.24
C GLU A 128 -6.30 3.53 5.69
N CYS A 129 -6.72 2.31 6.00
CA CYS A 129 -6.24 1.10 5.32
C CYS A 129 -7.28 0.63 4.30
N TYR A 130 -6.83 0.04 3.19
CA TYR A 130 -7.70 -0.55 2.17
C TYR A 130 -7.68 -2.07 2.25
N PHE A 131 -8.49 -2.64 3.14
CA PHE A 131 -8.63 -4.09 3.31
C PHE A 131 -10.07 -4.53 3.18
N THR A 132 -10.27 -5.74 2.69
CA THR A 132 -11.56 -6.41 2.86
C THR A 132 -11.81 -6.69 4.34
N GLN A 133 -13.08 -6.76 4.73
CA GLN A 133 -13.46 -7.04 6.11
C GLN A 133 -12.85 -8.35 6.65
N LYS A 134 -12.75 -9.38 5.80
CA LYS A 134 -12.15 -10.67 6.15
C LYS A 134 -10.65 -10.55 6.43
N LEU A 135 -9.91 -9.85 5.56
CA LEU A 135 -8.48 -9.61 5.75
C LEU A 135 -8.22 -8.72 6.97
N ALA A 136 -9.00 -7.66 7.16
CA ALA A 136 -8.88 -6.79 8.33
C ALA A 136 -9.08 -7.58 9.64
N SER A 137 -10.12 -8.40 9.70
CA SER A 137 -10.40 -9.28 10.85
C SER A 137 -9.26 -10.26 11.12
N TYR A 138 -8.68 -10.84 10.06
CA TYR A 138 -7.52 -11.69 10.16
C TYR A 138 -6.31 -10.96 10.74
N LEU A 139 -5.97 -9.79 10.19
CA LEU A 139 -4.82 -8.98 10.61
C LEU A 139 -4.95 -8.52 12.06
N ILE A 140 -6.12 -8.07 12.50
CA ILE A 140 -6.34 -7.65 13.90
C ILE A 140 -6.15 -8.82 14.87
N THR A 141 -6.59 -10.02 14.48
CA THR A 141 -6.54 -11.21 15.35
C THR A 141 -5.14 -11.80 15.44
N HIS A 142 -4.40 -11.80 14.32
CA HIS A 142 -3.14 -12.54 14.19
C HIS A 142 -1.89 -11.64 14.26
N SER A 143 -1.98 -10.39 13.80
CA SER A 143 -0.83 -9.49 13.74
C SER A 143 -0.77 -8.57 14.98
N GLY A 144 0.33 -8.62 15.72
CA GLY A 144 0.56 -7.74 16.87
C GLY A 144 0.61 -6.25 16.50
N ASN A 145 1.01 -5.94 15.27
CA ASN A 145 1.18 -4.58 14.76
C ASN A 145 -0.14 -3.82 14.63
N TYR A 146 -1.24 -4.50 14.30
CA TYR A 146 -2.55 -3.87 14.17
C TYR A 146 -3.29 -3.69 15.50
N ARG A 147 -2.90 -4.45 16.53
CA ARG A 147 -3.53 -4.35 17.87
C ARG A 147 -3.14 -3.05 18.59
N TYR A 148 -2.00 -2.45 18.26
CA TYR A 148 -1.52 -1.20 18.88
C TYR A 148 -2.08 0.07 18.22
N ASN A 149 -2.20 0.13 16.89
CA ASN A 149 -2.81 1.29 16.23
C ASN A 149 -4.30 1.47 16.56
N SER A 150 -4.97 0.43 17.06
CA SER A 150 -6.35 0.51 17.57
C SER A 150 -6.46 1.08 18.99
N THR A 151 -5.34 1.32 19.69
CA THR A 151 -5.37 1.87 21.07
C THR A 151 -5.24 3.39 21.14
N GLU A 152 -4.70 4.05 20.12
CA GLU A 152 -4.70 5.52 20.02
C GLU A 152 -5.94 6.11 19.31
N SER A 153 -6.69 5.26 18.60
CA SER A 153 -8.00 5.60 18.06
C SER A 153 -9.04 4.85 18.87
N GLY A 154 -9.58 5.48 19.91
CA GLY A 154 -10.68 4.94 20.72
C GLY A 154 -11.96 4.79 19.91
N ASP A 155 -11.99 3.83 18.99
CA ASP A 155 -13.17 3.35 18.27
C ASP A 155 -12.82 2.06 17.49
N ALA A 156 -12.51 0.99 18.24
CA ALA A 156 -12.54 -0.38 17.70
C ALA A 156 -13.96 -0.82 17.25
N ALA A 157 -14.99 0.00 17.50
CA ALA A 157 -16.38 -0.27 17.18
C ALA A 157 -16.82 0.19 15.77
N ASN A 158 -16.05 1.02 15.06
CA ASN A 158 -16.50 1.63 13.80
C ASN A 158 -15.95 0.99 12.51
N LEU A 159 -15.25 -0.14 12.61
CA LEU A 159 -14.81 -0.93 11.43
C LEU A 159 -15.89 -1.92 10.93
N LEU A 160 -17.16 -1.74 11.35
CA LEU A 160 -18.24 -2.70 11.10
C LEU A 160 -19.51 -2.11 10.44
N ILE A 161 -19.41 -0.96 9.76
CA ILE A 161 -20.52 -0.44 8.93
C ILE A 161 -20.10 -0.39 7.46
#